data_AF-A0A6A2RQ09-F1
#
_entry.id   AF-A0A6A2RQ09-F1
#
_cell.length_a   1.000
_cell.length_b   1.000
_cell.length_c   1.000
_cell.angle_alpha   90.00
_cell.angle_beta   90.00
_cell.angle_gamma   90.00
#
_symmetry.space_group_name_H-M   'P 1'
#
loop_
_entity.id
_entity.type
_entity.pdbx_description
1 polymer ?
#
loop_
_entity_poly.entity_id
_entity_poly.type
_entity_poly.pdbx_seq_one_letter_code
_entity_poly.pdbx_strand_id
1 'polypeptide(L)' 'ALTNFAYGIEKDWEAVQAAIDIPFSNGLLEGTVNKIKAVKRQMYNRAGIKLLRAKIIYSQ' A
#
# COMPACT_ATOMS: atom_id res chain seq x y z
N ALA A 1 -16.51 2.08 -16.70
CA ALA A 1 -15.28 1.53 -16.08
C ALA A 1 -14.03 2.16 -16.69
N LEU A 2 -13.83 2.07 -18.00
CA LEU A 2 -12.67 2.64 -18.70
C LEU A 2 -12.55 4.17 -18.53
N THR A 3 -13.66 4.90 -18.63
CA THR A 3 -13.69 6.37 -18.46
C THR A 3 -13.20 6.82 -17.08
N ASN A 4 -13.61 6.13 -16.02
CA ASN A 4 -13.18 6.44 -14.65
C ASN A 4 -11.71 6.07 -14.42
N PHE A 5 -11.23 5.02 -15.08
CA PHE A 5 -9.82 4.63 -15.04
C PHE A 5 -8.95 5.68 -15.74
N ALA A 6 -9.33 6.12 -16.95
CA ALA A 6 -8.64 7.19 -17.68
C ALA A 6 -8.59 8.49 -16.86
N TYR A 7 -9.71 8.89 -16.24
CA TYR A 7 -9.76 10.04 -15.35
C TYR A 7 -8.83 9.89 -14.13
N GLY A 8 -8.70 8.68 -13.58
CA GLY A 8 -7.75 8.40 -12.52
C GLY A 8 -6.30 8.57 -12.96
N ILE A 9 -5.94 8.09 -14.15
CA ILE A 9 -4.59 8.28 -14.73
C ILE A 9 -4.32 9.76 -15.00
N GLU A 10 -5.28 10.49 -15.58
CA GLU A 10 -5.12 11.92 -15.84
C GLU A 10 -4.89 12.71 -14.55
N LYS A 11 -5.60 12.36 -13.47
CA LYS A 11 -5.41 12.99 -12.16
C LYS A 11 -4.03 12.72 -11.56
N ASP A 12 -3.50 11.52 -11.76
CA ASP A 12 -2.22 11.07 -11.19
C ASP A 12 -1.07 11.12 -12.23
N TRP A 13 -1.20 11.94 -13.29
CA TRP A 13 -0.29 11.96 -14.44
C TRP A 13 1.19 12.09 -14.07
N GLU A 14 1.52 12.99 -13.14
CA GLU A 14 2.91 13.19 -12.67
C GLU A 14 3.49 11.91 -12.04
N ALA A 15 2.70 11.19 -11.25
CA ALA A 15 3.14 9.96 -10.60
C ALA A 15 3.32 8.83 -11.62
N VAL A 16 2.44 8.76 -12.63
CA VAL A 16 2.54 7.78 -13.72
C VAL A 16 3.78 8.06 -14.58
N GLN A 17 4.03 9.32 -14.92
CA GLN A 17 5.20 9.73 -15.68
C GLN A 17 6.50 9.42 -14.91
N ALA A 18 6.54 9.75 -13.61
CA ALA A 18 7.67 9.43 -12.73
C ALA A 18 7.93 7.92 -12.61
N ALA A 19 6.88 7.09 -12.63
CA ALA A 19 7.02 5.64 -12.60
C ALA A 19 7.68 5.06 -13.87
N ILE A 20 7.66 5.80 -14.99
CA ILE A 20 8.33 5.43 -16.24
C ILE A 20 9.75 6.00 -16.28
N ASP A 21 9.91 7.27 -15.88
CA ASP A 21 11.19 8.00 -16.01
C ASP A 21 12.24 7.56 -14.98
N ILE A 22 11.80 7.07 -13.81
CA ILE A 22 12.66 6.80 -12.67
C ILE A 22 12.78 5.29 -12.45
N PRO A 23 13.99 4.74 -12.19
CA PRO A 23 14.18 3.31 -11.95
C PRO A 23 13.69 2.84 -10.56
N PHE A 24 13.12 3.74 -9.75
CA PHE A 24 12.67 3.43 -8.40
C PHE A 24 11.22 2.93 -8.41
N SER A 25 10.98 1.87 -7.67
CA SER A 25 9.64 1.29 -7.49
C SER A 25 9.15 1.49 -6.05
N ASN A 26 7.86 1.80 -5.90
CA ASN A 26 7.18 1.83 -4.61
C ASN A 26 6.90 0.41 -4.04
N GLY A 27 7.28 -0.66 -4.76
CA GLY A 27 6.91 -2.04 -4.43
C GLY A 27 7.34 -2.51 -3.04
N LEU A 28 8.50 -2.08 -2.53
CA LEU A 28 8.94 -2.44 -1.17
C LEU A 28 8.01 -1.84 -0.10
N LEU A 29 7.62 -0.58 -0.30
CA LEU A 29 6.76 0.15 0.62
C LEU A 29 5.34 -0.44 0.59
N GLU A 30 4.83 -0.71 -0.60
CA GLU A 30 3.54 -1.40 -0.81
C GLU A 30 3.53 -2.79 -0.19
N GLY A 31 4.61 -3.56 -0.35
CA GLY A 31 4.77 -4.88 0.27
C GLY A 31 4.70 -4.80 1.80
N THR A 32 5.39 -3.82 2.39
CA THR A 32 5.34 -3.56 3.83
C THR A 32 3.91 -3.23 4.27
N VAL A 33 3.24 -2.30 3.58
CA VAL A 33 1.84 -1.92 3.86
C VAL A 33 0.90 -3.13 3.71
N ASN A 34 1.12 -3.97 2.71
CA ASN A 34 0.32 -5.18 2.48
C ASN A 34 0.51 -6.21 3.58
N LYS A 35 1.73 -6.39 4.11
CA LYS A 35 2.00 -7.24 5.28
C LYS A 35 1.24 -6.74 6.51
N ILE A 36 1.26 -5.43 6.77
CA ILE A 36 0.50 -4.81 7.87
C ILE A 36 -1.01 -5.06 7.70
N LYS A 37 -1.54 -4.82 6.49
CA LYS A 37 -2.95 -5.06 6.17
C LYS A 37 -3.32 -6.54 6.34
N ALA A 38 -2.44 -7.47 5.96
CA ALA A 38 -2.66 -8.90 6.13
C ALA A 38 -2.79 -9.29 7.60
N VAL A 39 -1.86 -8.84 8.46
CA VAL A 39 -1.94 -9.07 9.92
C VAL A 39 -3.24 -8.49 10.49
N LYS A 40 -3.62 -7.28 10.08
CA LYS A 40 -4.88 -6.66 10.51
C LYS A 40 -6.10 -7.49 10.11
N ARG A 41 -6.13 -8.02 8.88
CA ARG A 41 -7.21 -8.91 8.38
C ARG A 41 -7.26 -10.25 9.11
N GLN A 42 -6.11 -10.87 9.42
CA GLN A 42 -6.04 -12.07 10.25
C GLN A 42 -6.63 -11.84 11.65
N MET A 43 -6.66 -10.60 12.12
CA MET A 43 -7.27 -10.19 13.39
C MET A 43 -8.68 -9.61 13.21
N TYR A 44 -9.38 -9.99 12.13
CA TYR A 44 -10.73 -9.54 11.80
C TYR A 44 -10.88 -8.02 11.76
N ASN A 45 -9.79 -7.32 11.41
CA ASN A 45 -9.67 -5.87 11.41
C ASN A 45 -9.89 -5.17 12.77
N ARG A 46 -9.89 -5.92 13.88
CA ARG A 46 -10.13 -5.39 15.24
C ARG A 46 -8.86 -4.86 15.92
N ALA A 47 -7.70 -5.07 15.31
CA ALA A 47 -6.43 -4.61 15.86
C ALA A 47 -6.25 -3.10 15.64
N GLY A 48 -6.14 -2.35 16.76
CA GLY A 48 -5.72 -0.96 16.76
C GLY A 48 -4.21 -0.79 16.53
N ILE A 49 -3.74 0.45 16.39
CA ILE A 49 -2.35 0.77 16.00
C ILE A 49 -1.32 0.20 16.98
N LYS A 50 -1.55 0.34 18.30
CA LYS A 50 -0.63 -0.19 19.32
C LYS A 50 -0.45 -1.71 19.20
N LEU A 51 -1.54 -2.43 19.01
CA LEU A 51 -1.55 -3.90 18.88
C LEU A 51 -0.93 -4.36 17.57
N LEU A 52 -1.23 -3.67 16.45
CA LEU A 52 -0.59 -3.95 15.16
C LEU A 52 0.92 -3.75 15.24
N ARG A 53 1.38 -2.64 15.82
CA ARG A 53 2.81 -2.35 16.00
C ARG A 53 3.49 -3.44 16.83
N ALA A 54 2.91 -3.81 17.97
CA ALA A 54 3.44 -4.89 18.79
C ALA A 54 3.55 -6.20 17.99
N LYS A 55 2.51 -6.56 17.24
CA LYS A 55 2.52 -7.80 16.45
C LYS A 55 3.53 -7.74 15.31
N ILE A 56 3.74 -6.61 14.65
CA ILE A 56 4.71 -6.52 13.55
C ILE A 56 6.16 -6.58 14.05
N ILE A 57 6.44 -5.95 15.20
CA ILE A 57 7.80 -5.87 15.76
C ILE A 57 8.18 -7.17 16.50
N TYR A 58 7.25 -7.76 17.24
CA TYR A 58 7.53 -8.91 18.12
C TYR A 58 7.09 -10.27 17.54
N SER A 59 6.30 -10.31 16.46
CA SER A 59 6.02 -11.57 15.73
C SER A 59 7.24 -11.95 14.88
N GLN A 60 8.21 -12.60 15.51
CA GLN A 60 9.09 -13.56 14.84
C GLN A 60 8.37 -14.90 14.81
#